data_AF-A0A176X8X6-F1
#
_entry.id   AF-A0A176X8X6-F1
#
_cell.length_a   1.000
_cell.length_b   1.000
_cell.length_c   1.000
_cell.angle_alpha   90.00
_cell.angle_beta   90.00
_cell.angle_gamma   90.00
#
_symmetry.space_group_name_H-M   'P 1'
#
loop_
_entity.id
_entity.type
_entity.pdbx_description
1 polymer ?
#
loop_
_entity_poly.entity_id
_entity_poly.type
_entity_poly.pdbx_seq_one_letter_code
_entity_poly.pdbx_strand_id
1 'polypeptide(L)'
;MSLAYFARNARSAERMRERIRRSGMVAGHKVWTDAEREILKGLVPDYKAVRRRLRSRTAAAIQAQSCKLGLTKPMRYWTAAEISKLRRIYPTATKQELCEAFPFSTWQNIKAKAMYYKFRKRRAPFKLTGIPGLDEVRKRCYEIGWSMRDLDSAARTGSYFRRAGWIGKRINHRALGRAIEALDGAVMPEWARYE
;
A
#
# COMPACT_ATOMS: atom_id res chain seq x y z
N MET A 1 -28.68 -19.48 31.19
CA MET A 1 -28.98 -20.43 30.07
C MET A 1 -29.56 -21.70 30.67
N SER A 2 -30.66 -22.24 30.15
CA SER A 2 -31.34 -23.41 30.74
C SER A 2 -30.87 -24.75 30.14
N LEU A 3 -31.02 -25.84 30.90
CA LEU A 3 -30.71 -27.20 30.45
C LEU A 3 -31.43 -27.58 29.14
N ALA A 4 -32.66 -27.09 28.97
CA ALA A 4 -33.46 -27.29 27.76
C ALA A 4 -32.82 -26.65 26.50
N TYR A 5 -32.10 -25.53 26.65
CA TYR A 5 -31.36 -24.90 25.55
C TYR A 5 -30.19 -25.77 25.07
N PHE A 6 -29.40 -26.31 26.01
CA PHE A 6 -28.31 -27.23 25.70
C PHE A 6 -28.81 -28.53 25.05
N ALA A 7 -29.88 -29.12 25.59
CA ALA A 7 -30.48 -30.34 25.03
C ALA A 7 -31.02 -30.14 23.60
N ARG A 8 -31.62 -28.97 23.31
CA ARG A 8 -32.06 -28.61 21.95
C ARG A 8 -30.88 -28.46 20.98
N ASN A 9 -29.79 -27.81 21.42
CA ASN A 9 -28.58 -27.68 20.62
C ASN A 9 -27.90 -29.03 20.37
N ALA A 10 -27.87 -29.94 21.36
CA ALA A 10 -27.33 -31.28 21.22
C ALA A 10 -28.09 -32.09 20.16
N ARG A 11 -29.43 -32.14 20.23
CA ARG A 11 -30.27 -32.82 19.23
C ARG A 11 -30.12 -32.24 17.83
N SER A 12 -30.00 -30.91 17.73
CA SER A 12 -29.74 -30.23 16.45
C SER A 12 -28.38 -30.61 15.87
N ALA A 13 -27.34 -30.66 16.71
CA ALA A 13 -26.00 -31.10 16.32
C ALA A 13 -25.97 -32.57 15.87
N GLU A 14 -26.71 -33.45 16.54
CA GLU A 14 -26.84 -34.87 16.15
C GLU A 14 -27.47 -35.04 14.77
N ARG A 15 -28.61 -34.36 14.51
CA ARG A 15 -29.25 -34.37 13.18
C ARG A 15 -28.31 -33.85 12.09
N MET A 16 -27.52 -32.82 12.38
CA MET A 16 -26.51 -32.31 11.46
C MET A 16 -25.42 -33.37 11.20
N ARG A 17 -24.90 -34.04 12.25
CA ARG A 17 -23.90 -35.11 12.10
C ARG A 17 -24.43 -36.26 11.25
N GLU A 18 -25.67 -36.69 11.46
CA GLU A 18 -26.30 -37.74 10.65
C GLU A 18 -26.45 -37.33 9.19
N ARG A 19 -26.86 -36.09 8.92
CA ARG A 19 -26.90 -35.54 7.56
C ARG A 19 -25.51 -35.54 6.92
N ILE A 20 -24.48 -35.14 7.66
CA ILE A 20 -23.10 -35.14 7.18
C ILE A 20 -22.63 -36.55 6.87
N ARG A 21 -22.94 -37.54 7.72
CA ARG A 21 -22.58 -38.95 7.46
C ARG A 21 -23.26 -39.48 6.19
N ARG A 22 -24.55 -39.16 5.97
CA ARG A 22 -25.30 -39.62 4.79
C ARG A 22 -24.88 -38.92 3.49
N SER A 23 -24.67 -37.61 3.53
CA SER A 23 -24.41 -36.81 2.32
C SER A 23 -22.92 -36.58 2.03
N GLY A 24 -22.04 -36.75 3.02
CA GLY A 24 -20.63 -36.38 2.91
C GLY A 24 -20.40 -34.88 2.71
N MET A 25 -21.40 -34.04 2.98
CA MET A 25 -21.38 -32.60 2.71
C MET A 25 -21.74 -31.76 3.95
N VAL A 26 -21.09 -30.61 4.07
CA VAL A 26 -21.39 -29.55 5.06
C VAL A 26 -21.62 -28.26 4.30
N ALA A 27 -22.80 -27.66 4.47
CA ALA A 27 -23.16 -26.38 3.84
C ALA A 27 -22.92 -26.34 2.31
N GLY A 28 -23.17 -27.46 1.61
CA GLY A 28 -22.94 -27.57 0.16
C GLY A 28 -21.51 -27.91 -0.26
N HIS A 29 -20.58 -28.08 0.68
CA HIS A 29 -19.19 -28.44 0.41
C HIS A 29 -18.87 -29.87 0.85
N LYS A 30 -18.16 -30.62 0.01
CA LYS A 30 -17.70 -31.99 0.34
C LYS A 30 -16.76 -31.97 1.56
N VAL A 31 -16.99 -32.86 2.52
CA VAL A 31 -16.14 -33.01 3.71
C VAL A 31 -14.75 -33.54 3.31
N TRP A 32 -13.71 -33.09 4.00
CA TRP A 32 -12.35 -33.60 3.79
C TRP A 32 -12.21 -35.02 4.32
N THR A 33 -11.69 -35.93 3.50
CA THR A 33 -11.35 -37.30 3.96
C THR A 33 -9.97 -37.34 4.61
N ASP A 34 -9.70 -38.38 5.41
CA ASP A 34 -8.38 -38.58 6.01
C ASP A 34 -7.30 -38.78 4.94
N ALA A 35 -7.61 -39.53 3.87
CA ALA A 35 -6.70 -39.69 2.74
C ALA A 35 -6.33 -38.35 2.08
N GLU A 36 -7.31 -37.44 1.90
CA GLU A 36 -7.04 -36.09 1.38
C GLU A 36 -6.15 -35.29 2.34
N ARG A 37 -6.31 -35.44 3.66
CA ARG A 37 -5.48 -34.77 4.68
C ARG A 37 -4.05 -35.30 4.69
N GLU A 38 -3.84 -36.60 4.54
CA GLU A 38 -2.50 -37.19 4.48
C GLU A 38 -1.73 -36.74 3.24
N ILE A 39 -2.42 -36.61 2.09
CA ILE A 39 -1.84 -36.02 0.88
C ILE A 39 -1.38 -34.57 1.14
N LEU A 40 -2.14 -33.77 1.89
CA LEU A 40 -1.74 -32.41 2.26
C LEU A 40 -0.48 -32.42 3.14
N LYS A 41 -0.43 -33.28 4.17
CA LYS A 41 0.73 -33.36 5.07
C LYS A 41 2.02 -33.75 4.34
N GLY A 42 1.94 -34.63 3.34
CA GLY A 42 3.10 -35.10 2.60
C GLY A 42 3.59 -34.20 1.46
N LEU A 43 2.71 -33.37 0.87
CA LEU A 43 3.04 -32.59 -0.34
C LEU A 43 3.13 -31.07 -0.13
N VAL A 44 2.57 -30.52 0.95
CA VAL A 44 2.72 -29.08 1.26
C VAL A 44 4.18 -28.84 1.65
N PRO A 45 4.89 -27.86 1.04
CA PRO A 45 4.38 -26.63 0.42
C PRO A 45 4.17 -26.64 -1.11
N ASP A 46 4.32 -27.76 -1.82
CA ASP A 46 4.07 -27.81 -3.27
C ASP A 46 2.57 -27.92 -3.60
N TYR A 47 1.91 -26.77 -3.64
CA TYR A 47 0.49 -26.66 -4.01
C TYR A 47 0.19 -27.10 -5.44
N LYS A 48 1.16 -27.10 -6.36
CA LYS A 48 0.95 -27.57 -7.74
C LYS A 48 0.82 -29.09 -7.75
N ALA A 49 1.70 -29.80 -7.03
CA ALA A 49 1.61 -31.24 -6.84
C ALA A 49 0.32 -31.65 -6.13
N VAL A 50 -0.06 -30.93 -5.07
CA VAL A 50 -1.33 -31.16 -4.36
C VAL A 50 -2.52 -31.00 -5.30
N ARG A 51 -2.57 -29.94 -6.10
CA ARG A 51 -3.67 -29.69 -7.05
C ARG A 51 -3.77 -30.77 -8.14
N ARG A 52 -2.64 -31.38 -8.55
CA ARG A 52 -2.65 -32.50 -9.50
C ARG A 52 -3.26 -33.76 -8.91
N ARG A 53 -3.06 -34.01 -7.61
CA ARG A 53 -3.63 -35.16 -6.87
C ARG A 53 -5.09 -34.92 -6.46
N LEU A 54 -5.42 -33.69 -6.05
CA LEU A 54 -6.74 -33.29 -5.57
C LEU A 54 -7.49 -32.45 -6.62
N ARG A 55 -7.71 -33.01 -7.82
CA ARG A 55 -8.37 -32.30 -8.94
C ARG A 55 -9.81 -31.87 -8.64
N SER A 56 -10.48 -32.56 -7.72
CA SER A 56 -11.83 -32.26 -7.26
C SER A 56 -11.92 -31.04 -6.33
N ARG A 57 -10.77 -30.54 -5.83
CA ARG A 57 -10.71 -29.43 -4.87
C ARG A 57 -10.14 -28.18 -5.53
N THR A 58 -10.74 -27.04 -5.21
CA THR A 58 -10.24 -25.74 -5.65
C THR A 58 -8.95 -25.39 -4.89
N ALA A 59 -8.11 -24.55 -5.50
CA ALA A 59 -6.88 -24.08 -4.87
C ALA A 59 -7.14 -23.36 -3.53
N ALA A 60 -8.22 -22.59 -3.45
CA ALA A 60 -8.64 -21.92 -2.22
C ALA A 60 -9.01 -22.92 -1.10
N ALA A 61 -9.72 -24.01 -1.44
CA ALA A 61 -10.06 -25.05 -0.46
C ALA A 61 -8.81 -25.75 0.09
N ILE A 62 -7.86 -26.08 -0.80
CA ILE A 62 -6.56 -26.68 -0.43
C ILE A 62 -5.80 -25.75 0.52
N GLN A 63 -5.71 -24.46 0.21
CA GLN A 63 -5.02 -23.48 1.05
C GLN A 63 -5.69 -23.33 2.42
N ALA A 64 -7.02 -23.18 2.46
CA ALA A 64 -7.76 -23.05 3.70
C ALA A 64 -7.59 -24.28 4.61
N GLN A 65 -7.64 -25.48 4.04
CA GLN A 65 -7.42 -26.72 4.79
C GLN A 65 -5.96 -26.84 5.27
N SER A 66 -4.99 -26.47 4.44
CA SER A 66 -3.56 -26.45 4.82
C SER A 66 -3.32 -25.50 5.99
N CYS A 67 -3.96 -24.33 5.99
CA CYS A 67 -3.94 -23.39 7.13
C CYS A 67 -4.58 -24.01 8.38
N LYS A 68 -5.73 -24.68 8.23
CA LYS A 68 -6.42 -25.34 9.36
C LYS A 68 -5.59 -26.46 9.98
N LEU A 69 -4.79 -27.16 9.16
CA LEU A 69 -3.87 -28.21 9.60
C LEU A 69 -2.53 -27.66 10.11
N GLY A 70 -2.30 -26.33 10.10
CA GLY A 70 -1.04 -25.73 10.53
C GLY A 70 0.14 -26.02 9.59
N LEU A 71 -0.11 -26.47 8.36
CA LEU A 71 0.93 -26.78 7.38
C LEU A 71 1.47 -25.53 6.67
N THR A 72 0.82 -24.39 6.86
CA THR A 72 1.25 -23.11 6.31
C THR A 72 2.05 -22.30 7.32
N LYS A 73 2.96 -21.47 6.83
CA LYS A 73 3.73 -20.57 7.69
C LYS A 73 2.76 -19.65 8.45
N PRO A 74 2.93 -19.47 9.77
CA PRO A 74 2.06 -18.60 10.55
C PRO A 74 2.14 -17.16 10.00
N MET A 75 0.99 -16.51 9.92
CA MET A 75 0.94 -15.11 9.50
C MET A 75 1.55 -14.26 10.61
N ARG A 76 2.68 -13.60 10.32
CA ARG A 76 3.32 -12.68 11.27
C ARG A 76 2.55 -11.37 11.34
N TYR A 77 2.21 -10.98 12.57
CA TYR A 77 1.59 -9.69 12.84
C TYR A 77 2.65 -8.61 12.99
N TRP A 78 2.30 -7.39 12.58
CA TRP A 78 3.12 -6.20 12.82
C TRP A 78 2.92 -5.77 14.27
N THR A 79 4.02 -5.68 15.01
CA THR A 79 4.01 -5.17 16.38
C THR A 79 3.92 -3.64 16.41
N ALA A 80 3.48 -3.07 17.52
CA ALA A 80 3.41 -1.62 17.70
C ALA A 80 4.79 -0.94 17.55
N ALA A 81 5.85 -1.63 17.99
CA ALA A 81 7.23 -1.16 17.84
C ALA A 81 7.66 -1.10 16.37
N GLU A 82 7.33 -2.12 15.57
CA GLU A 82 7.61 -2.14 14.13
C GLU A 82 6.83 -1.05 13.38
N ILE A 83 5.57 -0.80 13.76
CA ILE A 83 4.76 0.28 13.18
C ILE A 83 5.37 1.64 13.52
N SER A 84 5.83 1.83 14.77
CA SER A 84 6.50 3.07 15.20
C SER A 84 7.82 3.29 14.46
N LYS A 85 8.59 2.22 14.26
CA LYS A 85 9.79 2.25 13.41
C LYS A 85 9.45 2.62 11.97
N LEU A 86 8.39 2.03 11.40
CA LEU A 86 7.93 2.33 10.05
C LEU A 86 7.53 3.80 9.91
N ARG A 87 6.81 4.36 10.88
CA ARG A 87 6.42 5.79 10.88
C ARG A 87 7.62 6.73 10.77
N ARG A 88 8.73 6.41 11.45
CA ARG A 88 9.94 7.24 11.47
C ARG A 88 10.74 7.14 10.17
N ILE A 89 10.87 5.93 9.62
CA ILE A 89 11.75 5.65 8.49
C ILE A 89 11.06 5.91 7.14
N TYR A 90 9.77 5.59 7.03
CA TYR A 90 9.03 5.65 5.76
C TYR A 90 9.03 7.01 5.04
N PRO A 91 8.98 8.17 5.73
CA PRO A 91 8.96 9.47 5.06
C PRO A 91 10.22 9.78 4.24
N THR A 92 11.39 9.30 4.68
CA THR A 92 12.70 9.64 4.08
C THR A 92 13.31 8.47 3.33
N ALA A 93 13.07 7.24 3.78
CA ALA A 93 13.84 6.09 3.31
C ALA A 93 13.52 5.66 1.87
N THR A 94 14.53 5.09 1.24
CA THR A 94 14.41 4.43 -0.06
C THR A 94 13.72 3.07 0.07
N LYS A 95 13.38 2.46 -1.08
CA LYS A 95 12.75 1.13 -1.09
C LYS A 95 13.69 0.07 -0.51
N GLN A 96 14.99 0.16 -0.81
CA GLN A 96 16.00 -0.81 -0.37
C GLN A 96 16.19 -0.74 1.15
N GLU A 97 16.39 0.47 1.70
CA GLU A 97 16.48 0.70 3.15
C GLU A 97 15.25 0.19 3.90
N LEU A 98 14.04 0.34 3.35
CA LEU A 98 12.83 -0.18 3.96
C LEU A 98 12.79 -1.72 3.96
N CYS A 99 13.27 -2.37 2.90
CA CYS A 99 13.38 -3.82 2.87
C CYS A 99 14.45 -4.32 3.85
N GLU A 100 15.58 -3.62 3.97
CA GLU A 100 16.65 -3.94 4.94
C GLU A 100 16.20 -3.72 6.38
N ALA A 101 15.42 -2.67 6.65
CA ALA A 101 14.90 -2.38 7.98
C ALA A 101 13.84 -3.39 8.46
N PHE A 102 13.20 -4.10 7.51
CA PHE A 102 12.13 -5.07 7.74
C PHE A 102 12.35 -6.35 6.90
N PRO A 103 13.41 -7.15 7.18
CA PRO A 103 13.78 -8.30 6.35
C PRO A 103 12.74 -9.43 6.38
N PHE A 104 11.85 -9.42 7.36
CA PHE A 104 10.76 -10.38 7.50
C PHE A 104 9.53 -10.06 6.65
N SER A 105 9.45 -8.86 6.04
CA SER A 105 8.30 -8.42 5.26
C SER A 105 8.69 -8.09 3.82
N THR A 106 7.82 -8.42 2.88
CA THR A 106 7.97 -7.99 1.50
C THR A 106 7.66 -6.50 1.35
N TRP A 107 8.25 -5.85 0.35
CA TRP A 107 7.94 -4.46 -0.01
C TRP A 107 6.43 -4.19 -0.14
N GLN A 108 5.69 -5.13 -0.73
CA GLN A 108 4.23 -5.01 -0.91
C GLN A 108 3.51 -4.95 0.44
N ASN A 109 3.91 -5.77 1.42
CA ASN A 109 3.36 -5.73 2.77
C ASN A 109 3.69 -4.42 3.49
N ILE A 110 4.94 -3.96 3.39
CA ILE A 110 5.39 -2.69 3.99
C ILE A 110 4.58 -1.52 3.40
N LYS A 111 4.40 -1.49 2.07
CA LYS A 111 3.60 -0.48 1.38
C LYS A 111 2.13 -0.53 1.81
N ALA A 112 1.54 -1.73 1.90
CA ALA A 112 0.16 -1.89 2.34
C ALA A 112 -0.05 -1.37 3.77
N LYS A 113 0.88 -1.69 4.68
CA LYS A 113 0.85 -1.17 6.06
C LYS A 113 1.02 0.34 6.13
N ALA A 114 1.95 0.90 5.37
CA ALA A 114 2.13 2.36 5.32
C ALA A 114 0.87 3.07 4.79
N MET A 115 0.18 2.51 3.79
CA MET A 115 -1.09 3.04 3.30
C MET A 115 -2.20 2.95 4.36
N TYR A 116 -2.32 1.82 5.05
CA TYR A 116 -3.30 1.62 6.12
C TYR A 116 -3.15 2.67 7.24
N TYR A 117 -1.92 2.95 7.67
CA TYR A 117 -1.61 3.98 8.67
C TYR A 117 -1.41 5.39 8.08
N LYS A 118 -1.68 5.58 6.78
CA LYS A 118 -1.56 6.85 6.06
C LYS A 118 -0.17 7.52 6.16
N PHE A 119 0.89 6.74 6.33
CA PHE A 119 2.25 7.26 6.29
C PHE A 119 2.59 7.70 4.87
N ARG A 120 2.98 8.97 4.71
CA ARG A 120 3.33 9.57 3.43
C ARG A 120 4.83 9.76 3.33
N LYS A 121 5.36 9.58 2.12
CA LYS A 121 6.73 10.00 1.80
C LYS A 121 6.81 11.53 1.83
N ARG A 122 7.97 12.06 2.22
CA ARG A 122 8.27 13.48 2.02
C ARG A 122 8.20 13.77 0.52
N ARG A 123 7.68 14.96 0.19
CA ARG A 123 7.63 15.39 -1.21
C ARG A 123 9.06 15.46 -1.74
N ALA A 124 9.28 14.91 -2.93
CA ALA A 124 10.54 15.10 -3.62
C ALA A 124 10.67 16.58 -4.04
N PRO A 125 11.89 17.12 -4.13
CA PRO A 125 12.11 18.44 -4.69
C PRO A 125 11.53 18.51 -6.12
N PHE A 126 11.09 19.70 -6.52
CA PHE A 126 10.56 19.90 -7.85
C PHE A 126 11.67 19.73 -8.89
N LYS A 127 11.36 19.06 -10.00
CA LYS A 127 12.29 18.97 -11.14
C LYS A 127 12.61 20.37 -11.64
N LEU A 128 13.90 20.64 -11.83
CA LEU A 128 14.40 21.87 -12.45
C LEU A 128 14.02 21.89 -13.93
N THR A 129 13.75 23.08 -14.42
CA THR A 129 13.28 23.40 -15.77
C THR A 129 14.38 23.92 -16.67
N GLY A 130 15.55 24.29 -16.10
CA GLY A 130 16.67 24.88 -16.83
C GLY A 130 16.55 26.39 -17.02
N ILE A 131 15.48 27.00 -16.51
CA ILE A 131 15.22 28.44 -16.57
C ILE A 131 15.49 29.01 -15.17
N PRO A 132 16.54 29.84 -14.99
CA PRO A 132 16.99 30.26 -13.66
C PRO A 132 15.87 30.81 -12.76
N GLY A 133 15.08 31.77 -13.24
CA GLY A 133 14.01 32.37 -12.43
C GLY A 133 12.88 31.40 -12.07
N LEU A 134 12.55 30.43 -12.92
CA LEU A 134 11.56 29.40 -12.57
C LEU A 134 12.14 28.37 -11.59
N ASP A 135 13.42 28.06 -11.72
CA ASP A 135 14.10 27.10 -10.88
C ASP A 135 14.27 27.61 -9.44
N GLU A 136 14.54 28.90 -9.27
CA GLU A 136 14.57 29.56 -7.97
C GLU A 136 13.18 29.57 -7.30
N VAL A 137 12.14 29.96 -8.03
CA VAL A 137 10.75 29.92 -7.52
C VAL A 137 10.37 28.49 -7.09
N ARG A 138 10.75 27.49 -7.88
CA ARG A 138 10.49 26.08 -7.55
C ARG A 138 11.28 25.63 -6.32
N LYS A 139 12.55 26.03 -6.19
CA LYS A 139 13.37 25.74 -5.00
C LYS A 139 12.75 26.37 -3.75
N ARG A 140 12.35 27.64 -3.83
CA ARG A 140 11.74 28.37 -2.71
C ARG A 140 10.40 27.76 -2.29
N CYS A 141 9.56 27.37 -3.25
CA CYS A 141 8.32 26.64 -2.96
C CYS A 141 8.59 25.33 -2.21
N TYR A 142 9.65 24.61 -2.55
CA TYR A 142 10.03 23.38 -1.86
C TYR A 142 10.45 23.63 -0.41
N GLU A 143 11.24 24.68 -0.17
CA GLU A 143 11.69 25.08 1.17
C GLU A 143 10.51 25.43 2.10
N ILE A 144 9.52 26.18 1.58
CA ILE A 144 8.32 26.58 2.33
C ILE A 144 7.30 25.42 2.41
N GLY A 145 7.48 24.35 1.64
CA GLY A 145 6.56 23.20 1.58
C GLY A 145 5.30 23.45 0.73
N TRP A 146 5.27 24.55 -0.02
CA TRP A 146 4.18 24.89 -0.93
C TRP A 146 4.17 23.98 -2.15
N SER A 147 2.97 23.57 -2.57
CA SER A 147 2.78 22.95 -3.87
C SER A 147 2.65 24.02 -4.95
N MET A 148 2.86 23.63 -6.22
CA MET A 148 2.62 24.52 -7.36
C MET A 148 1.17 25.03 -7.42
N ARG A 149 0.21 24.30 -6.84
CA ARG A 149 -1.18 24.74 -6.72
C ARG A 149 -1.32 25.86 -5.69
N ASP A 150 -0.58 25.76 -4.59
CA ASP A 150 -0.58 26.77 -3.54
C ASP A 150 0.08 28.06 -4.08
N LEU A 151 1.15 27.93 -4.87
CA LEU A 151 1.77 29.06 -5.58
C LEU A 151 0.80 29.74 -6.56
N ASP A 152 0.09 28.96 -7.40
CA ASP A 152 -0.90 29.51 -8.34
C ASP A 152 -2.03 30.26 -7.61
N SER A 153 -2.41 29.78 -6.42
CA SER A 153 -3.41 30.41 -5.57
C SER A 153 -2.89 31.71 -4.95
N ALA A 154 -1.66 31.72 -4.44
CA ALA A 154 -1.04 32.89 -3.83
C ALA A 154 -0.76 33.99 -4.87
N ALA A 155 -0.19 33.62 -6.02
CA ALA A 155 0.18 34.56 -7.09
C ALA A 155 -1.00 34.97 -8.00
N ARG A 156 -2.20 34.39 -7.80
CA ARG A 156 -3.40 34.58 -8.65
C ARG A 156 -3.09 34.39 -10.15
N THR A 157 -2.29 33.37 -10.46
CA THR A 157 -1.88 32.99 -11.82
C THR A 157 -2.75 31.88 -12.41
N GLY A 158 -3.73 31.40 -11.63
CA GLY A 158 -4.73 30.43 -12.07
C GLY A 158 -4.19 29.00 -12.11
N SER A 159 -3.64 28.59 -13.24
CA SER A 159 -3.09 27.23 -13.42
C SER A 159 -1.73 27.19 -14.11
N TYR A 160 -1.05 28.34 -14.16
CA TYR A 160 0.19 28.51 -14.91
C TYR A 160 1.30 27.59 -14.38
N PHE A 161 1.54 27.59 -13.07
CA PHE A 161 2.59 26.77 -12.45
C PHE A 161 2.20 25.30 -12.34
N ARG A 162 0.92 25.03 -12.06
CA ARG A 162 0.38 23.66 -12.01
C ARG A 162 0.47 22.95 -13.36
N ARG A 163 0.19 23.64 -14.48
CA ARG A 163 0.20 23.04 -15.83
C ARG A 163 1.53 23.20 -16.57
N ALA A 164 2.53 23.80 -15.93
CA ALA A 164 3.80 24.12 -16.57
C ALA A 164 3.61 24.91 -17.87
N GLY A 165 2.89 26.03 -17.80
CA GLY A 165 2.47 26.83 -18.96
C GLY A 165 3.60 27.44 -19.80
N TRP A 166 4.85 27.27 -19.40
CA TRP A 166 6.06 27.63 -20.15
C TRP A 166 6.54 26.53 -21.12
N ILE A 167 6.06 25.29 -20.98
CA ILE A 167 6.49 24.20 -21.88
C ILE A 167 5.89 24.45 -23.27
N GLY A 168 6.76 24.57 -24.28
CA GLY A 168 6.37 24.82 -25.68
C GLY A 168 5.82 26.22 -25.96
N LYS A 169 5.95 27.16 -25.02
CA LYS A 169 5.42 28.53 -25.11
C LYS A 169 6.42 29.54 -24.55
N ARG A 170 6.25 30.82 -24.90
CA ARG A 170 7.02 31.92 -24.27
C ARG A 170 6.67 32.02 -22.79
N ILE A 171 7.68 32.32 -21.98
CA ILE A 171 7.53 32.49 -20.53
C ILE A 171 6.66 33.71 -20.25
N ASN A 172 5.71 33.57 -19.32
CA ASN A 172 4.89 34.69 -18.89
C ASN A 172 5.58 35.41 -17.73
N HIS A 173 6.35 36.46 -18.07
CA HIS A 173 7.10 37.25 -17.09
C HIS A 173 6.20 37.89 -16.01
N ARG A 174 4.94 38.22 -16.33
CA ARG A 174 3.98 38.72 -15.35
C ARG A 174 3.60 37.66 -14.31
N ALA A 175 3.40 36.43 -14.76
CA ALA A 175 3.11 35.32 -13.85
C ALA A 175 4.33 35.00 -12.98
N LEU A 176 5.53 35.07 -13.56
CA LEU A 176 6.78 34.88 -12.83
C LEU A 176 7.02 35.96 -11.77
N GLY A 177 6.85 37.25 -12.12
CA GLY A 177 6.99 38.35 -11.18
C GLY A 177 6.03 38.24 -9.99
N ARG A 178 4.75 37.95 -10.24
CA ARG A 178 3.76 37.71 -9.17
C ARG A 178 4.10 36.52 -8.27
N ALA A 179 4.71 35.49 -8.83
CA ALA A 179 5.15 34.34 -8.05
C ALA A 179 6.34 34.67 -7.17
N ILE A 180 7.28 35.48 -7.65
CA ILE A 180 8.42 35.97 -6.87
C ILE A 180 7.93 36.85 -5.73
N GLU A 181 7.03 37.81 -6.02
CA GLU A 181 6.40 38.66 -5.00
C GLU A 181 5.63 37.84 -3.95
N ALA A 182 4.87 36.82 -4.37
CA ALA A 182 4.11 35.96 -3.45
C ALA A 182 4.99 35.05 -2.57
N LEU A 183 6.28 34.94 -2.89
CA LEU A 183 7.29 34.21 -2.12
C LEU A 183 8.22 35.18 -1.36
N ASP A 184 7.81 36.45 -1.22
CA ASP A 184 8.56 37.55 -0.59
C ASP A 184 9.91 37.84 -1.26
N GLY A 185 10.04 37.54 -2.56
CA GLY A 185 11.21 37.84 -3.37
C GLY A 185 11.10 39.19 -4.07
N ALA A 186 12.25 39.75 -4.45
CA ALA A 186 12.34 40.96 -5.26
C ALA A 186 12.89 40.64 -6.66
N VAL A 187 12.33 41.27 -7.69
CA VAL A 187 12.82 41.16 -9.07
C VAL A 187 13.82 42.29 -9.31
N MET A 188 15.08 41.95 -9.55
CA MET A 188 16.16 42.91 -9.82
C MET A 188 16.57 42.85 -11.30
N PRO A 189 16.74 44.00 -11.98
CA PRO A 189 17.28 44.02 -13.33
C PRO A 189 18.79 43.78 -13.30
N GLU A 190 19.26 42.82 -14.09
CA GLU A 190 20.69 42.61 -14.35
C GLU A 190 20.96 42.92 -15.83
N TRP A 191 21.91 43.81 -16.08
CA TRP A 191 22.34 44.17 -17.43
C TRP A 191 23.61 43.40 -17.76
N ALA A 192 23.69 42.84 -18.96
CA ALA A 192 24.92 42.24 -19.44
C ALA A 192 26.03 43.29 -19.44
N ARG A 193 27.13 43.02 -18.74
CA ARG A 193 28.34 43.82 -18.86
C ARG A 193 28.96 43.49 -20.21
N TYR A 194 29.01 44.47 -21.10
CA TYR A 194 29.81 44.38 -22.32
C TYR A 194 31.24 44.76 -21.92
N GLU A 195 32.16 43.79 -21.98
CA GLU A 195 33.60 44.02 -21.97
C GLU A 195 34.11 44.33 -23.39
#